data_AF-A0A955AW36-F1
#
_entry.id   AF-A0A955AW36-F1
#
_cell.length_a   1.000
_cell.length_b   1.000
_cell.length_c   1.000
_cell.angle_alpha   90.00
_cell.angle_beta   90.00
_cell.angle_gamma   90.00
#
_symmetry.space_group_name_H-M   'P 1'
#
loop_
_entity.id
_entity.type
_entity.pdbx_description
1 polymer ?
#
loop_
_entity_poly.entity_id
_entity_poly.type
_entity_poly.pdbx_seq_one_letter_code
_entity_poly.pdbx_strand_id
1 'polypeptide(L)'
;MLNWEIGFDSPWYLLLLLLVPLIWLFSFKSLAGLGRLRRFLALAFRTAIVVLMALCLAEIQLQQTSDKVTVIYVLDQSESIPAGKRQMMLDYVTEDVAAHRDMEREDRAGVIVFGREATIEIPPFDDDIAVSQVESNFGATDATNLEAALKLAQASFPEDSAKRIVVVTDGNENLGNSTSIAPLLAEQGIGIDVVPVRLSTKAEIDVEKVALPNDIRHGQPIEARVVVNNYTDSEENKNRVVKGKLTIKRKSGKFEQLLAEQQVELQPGKNVFPFRHTIDEPAFYTYEADFTPNDAQDDLMPQNNKATSFTYVRGKGRVLLIEDAESKGEFDYLVSRLQANEIEVVTQDTGELFSSLADLQAYDCVILANVPRSSGDTASFSDEQIEMLVRNTQQMGAGLVMLGGPNSFGAGGWANTELEKAMPVDFQIKNTKIQAVGALVLLMHASEMAQGNYWQKRVAYESIKVLGPMDYAGLIHWGPGADEWLWGGNVGLIRVGTQKNTMLSRLNRMTPGDMPQFDPAMRMALAGFGRVNASVKQMIIISDGDPS
;
A
#
# COMPACT_ATOMS: atom_id res chain seq x y z
N MET A 1 30.16 22.76 55.42
CA MET A 1 31.52 23.35 55.44
C MET A 1 32.11 23.14 54.05
N LEU A 2 32.54 24.19 53.33
CA LEU A 2 33.10 23.99 51.99
C LEU A 2 34.47 23.31 52.12
N ASN A 3 34.54 22.03 51.75
CA ASN A 3 35.79 21.31 51.60
C ASN A 3 36.40 21.73 50.25
N TRP A 4 37.32 22.68 50.31
CA TRP A 4 38.14 23.05 49.16
C TRP A 4 39.36 22.13 49.14
N GLU A 5 39.50 21.36 48.06
CA GLU A 5 40.70 20.58 47.81
C GLU A 5 41.57 21.27 46.76
N ILE A 6 42.89 21.20 46.94
CA ILE A 6 43.85 21.75 45.98
C ILE A 6 44.28 20.60 45.06
N GLY A 7 43.92 20.72 43.78
CA GLY A 7 44.33 19.80 42.72
C GLY A 7 45.41 20.39 41.80
N PHE A 8 46.12 19.51 41.11
CA PHE A 8 47.07 19.85 40.05
C PHE A 8 46.81 18.93 38.85
N ASP A 9 46.52 19.49 37.67
CA ASP A 9 46.24 18.70 36.46
C ASP A 9 47.53 18.09 35.86
N SER A 10 48.62 18.85 35.94
CA SER A 10 49.95 18.40 35.50
C SER A 10 50.98 18.46 36.64
N PRO A 11 50.90 17.54 37.62
CA PRO A 11 51.69 17.61 38.86
C PRO A 11 53.21 17.48 38.62
N TRP A 12 53.63 16.93 37.48
CA TRP A 12 55.03 16.75 37.14
C TRP A 12 55.78 18.07 36.96
N TYR A 13 55.11 19.17 36.62
CA TYR A 13 55.74 20.50 36.55
C TYR A 13 56.17 21.02 37.93
N LEU A 14 55.66 20.46 39.03
CA LEU A 14 56.15 20.76 40.37
C LEU A 14 57.62 20.34 40.56
N LEU A 15 58.15 19.43 39.73
CA LEU A 15 59.59 19.12 39.70
C LEU A 15 60.46 20.34 39.35
N LEU A 16 59.92 21.35 38.66
CA LEU A 16 60.62 22.61 38.39
C LEU A 16 60.96 23.37 39.69
N LEU A 17 60.30 23.07 40.81
CA LEU A 17 60.67 23.62 42.11
C LEU A 17 62.06 23.15 42.57
N LEU A 18 62.59 22.03 42.05
CA LEU A 18 63.97 21.60 42.30
C LEU A 18 65.02 22.56 41.71
N LEU A 19 64.61 23.44 40.78
CA LEU A 19 65.48 24.51 40.27
C LEU A 19 65.71 25.61 41.32
N VAL A 20 64.85 25.77 42.33
CA VAL A 20 65.00 26.79 43.38
C VAL A 20 66.31 26.61 44.18
N PRO A 21 66.63 25.42 44.73
CA PRO A 21 67.91 25.20 45.40
C PRO A 21 69.12 25.40 44.47
N LEU A 22 69.01 24.99 43.20
CA LEU A 22 70.07 25.22 42.20
C LEU A 22 70.28 26.71 41.94
N ILE A 23 69.20 27.49 41.79
CA ILE A 23 69.27 28.95 41.64
C ILE A 23 69.96 29.57 42.84
N TRP A 24 69.64 29.14 44.06
CA TRP A 24 70.34 29.61 45.25
C TRP A 24 71.83 29.29 45.15
N LEU A 25 72.23 28.03 44.92
CA LEU A 25 73.62 27.59 44.82
C LEU A 25 74.45 28.36 43.78
N PHE A 26 73.94 28.55 42.56
CA PHE A 26 74.65 29.28 41.49
C PHE A 26 74.66 30.79 41.72
N SER A 27 73.57 31.34 42.26
CA SER A 27 73.44 32.75 42.63
C SER A 27 74.43 33.14 43.73
N PHE A 28 74.84 32.19 44.59
CA PHE A 28 75.84 32.48 45.62
C PHE A 28 77.22 32.86 45.06
N LYS A 29 77.57 32.36 43.87
CA LYS A 29 78.85 32.66 43.17
C LYS A 29 78.75 33.87 42.24
N SER A 30 77.60 34.08 41.59
CA SER A 30 77.42 35.14 40.58
C SER A 30 77.10 36.53 41.17
N LEU A 31 76.42 36.61 42.32
CA LEU A 31 76.01 37.89 42.93
C LEU A 31 76.91 38.32 44.11
N ALA A 32 78.20 37.97 44.05
CA ALA A 32 79.17 38.27 45.11
C ALA A 32 79.43 39.77 45.33
N GLY A 33 79.12 40.62 44.32
CA GLY A 33 79.31 42.08 44.39
C GLY A 33 78.16 42.90 45.00
N LEU A 34 77.03 42.28 45.38
CA LEU A 34 75.89 42.98 46.00
C LEU A 34 75.86 42.83 47.53
N GLY A 35 75.45 43.90 48.23
CA GLY A 35 75.18 43.87 49.67
C GLY A 35 74.13 42.82 50.07
N ARG A 36 74.23 42.31 51.30
CA ARG A 36 73.46 41.16 51.81
C ARG A 36 71.93 41.29 51.58
N LEU A 37 71.37 42.48 51.81
CA LEU A 37 69.93 42.73 51.67
C LEU A 37 69.46 42.66 50.21
N ARG A 38 70.18 43.31 49.28
CA ARG A 38 69.81 43.32 47.85
C ARG A 38 69.90 41.94 47.23
N ARG A 39 70.89 41.15 47.65
CA ARG A 39 71.06 39.76 47.23
C ARG A 39 69.93 38.86 47.72
N PHE A 40 69.53 38.99 48.98
CA PHE A 40 68.40 38.25 49.54
C PHE A 40 67.10 38.60 48.80
N LEU A 41 66.82 39.88 48.59
CA LEU A 41 65.62 40.32 47.86
C LEU A 41 65.61 39.80 46.41
N ALA A 42 66.73 39.88 45.68
CA ALA A 42 66.81 39.36 44.31
C ALA A 42 66.58 37.84 44.24
N LEU A 43 67.10 37.08 45.22
CA LEU A 43 66.87 35.65 45.35
C LEU A 43 65.41 35.34 45.71
N ALA A 44 64.81 36.09 46.63
CA ALA A 44 63.42 35.94 47.03
C ALA A 44 62.48 36.19 45.85
N PHE A 45 62.68 37.27 45.08
CA PHE A 45 61.88 37.55 43.88
C PHE A 45 62.06 36.50 42.79
N ARG A 46 63.29 36.04 42.52
CA ARG A 46 63.53 34.93 41.57
C ARG A 46 62.86 33.63 42.01
N THR A 47 62.92 33.33 43.30
CA THR A 47 62.25 32.15 43.87
C THR A 47 60.74 32.27 43.71
N ALA A 48 60.16 33.44 44.03
CA ALA A 48 58.74 33.70 43.87
C ALA A 48 58.29 33.56 42.40
N ILE A 49 59.05 34.10 41.45
CA ILE A 49 58.74 33.97 40.01
C ILE A 49 58.77 32.50 39.57
N VAL A 50 59.80 31.74 39.96
CA VAL A 50 59.92 30.33 39.59
C VAL A 50 58.81 29.49 40.23
N VAL A 51 58.43 29.77 41.47
CA VAL A 51 57.31 29.11 42.15
C VAL A 51 55.99 29.43 41.45
N LEU A 52 55.70 30.70 41.17
CA LEU A 52 54.48 31.10 40.47
C LEU A 52 54.41 30.50 39.06
N MET A 53 55.53 30.47 38.34
CA MET A 53 55.61 29.87 37.01
C MET A 53 55.43 28.35 37.06
N ALA A 54 56.00 27.67 38.07
CA ALA A 54 55.78 26.25 38.28
C ALA A 54 54.33 25.93 38.66
N LEU A 55 53.70 26.73 39.53
CA LEU A 55 52.29 26.58 39.91
C LEU A 55 51.33 26.88 38.73
N CYS A 56 51.68 27.85 37.88
CA CYS A 56 50.90 28.16 36.67
C CYS A 56 51.01 27.03 35.63
N LEU A 57 52.20 26.45 35.45
CA LEU A 57 52.40 25.31 34.55
C LEU A 57 51.80 24.01 35.10
N ALA A 58 51.77 23.85 36.42
CA ALA A 58 51.11 22.72 37.08
C ALA A 58 49.58 22.86 37.10
N GLU A 59 49.04 23.98 36.62
CA GLU A 59 47.60 24.31 36.60
C GLU A 59 46.95 24.06 37.97
N ILE A 60 47.34 24.85 38.97
CA ILE A 60 46.73 24.77 40.30
C ILE A 60 45.22 25.06 40.21
N GLN A 61 44.40 24.12 40.66
CA GLN A 61 42.95 24.22 40.68
C GLN A 61 42.44 24.13 42.12
N LEU A 62 41.49 24.99 42.46
CA LEU A 62 40.71 24.92 43.68
C LEU A 62 39.42 24.17 43.35
N GLN A 63 39.36 22.90 43.73
CA GLN A 63 38.21 22.05 43.47
C GLN A 63 37.24 22.14 44.64
N GLN A 64 35.97 22.45 44.33
CA GLN A 64 34.88 22.37 45.28
C GLN A 64 34.22 21.00 45.13
N THR A 65 34.38 20.12 46.13
CA THR A 65 33.68 18.83 46.16
C THR A 65 32.30 19.04 46.78
N SER A 66 31.25 18.67 46.04
CA SER A 66 29.86 18.76 46.48
C SER A 66 29.32 17.35 46.71
N ASP A 67 28.84 17.09 47.92
CA ASP A 67 28.15 15.83 48.25
C ASP A 67 26.62 15.95 48.01
N LYS A 68 26.16 16.98 47.30
CA LYS A 68 24.74 17.21 47.00
C LYS A 68 24.20 16.16 46.04
N VAL A 69 22.97 15.73 46.25
CA VAL A 69 22.25 14.85 45.32
C VAL A 69 20.99 15.56 44.82
N THR A 70 20.74 15.48 43.51
CA THR A 70 19.45 15.83 42.92
C THR A 70 18.78 14.56 42.41
N VAL A 71 17.57 14.29 42.91
CA VAL A 71 16.72 13.17 42.48
C VAL A 71 15.51 13.69 41.72
N ILE A 72 15.31 13.23 40.48
CA ILE A 72 14.12 13.54 39.69
C ILE A 72 13.24 12.29 39.59
N TYR A 73 12.04 12.37 40.15
CA TYR A 73 11.03 11.32 40.03
C TYR A 73 10.25 11.52 38.74
N VAL A 74 10.13 10.46 37.95
CA VAL A 74 9.45 10.44 36.67
C VAL A 74 8.25 9.50 36.79
N LEU A 75 7.04 10.07 36.91
CA LEU A 75 5.81 9.32 37.17
C LEU A 75 4.97 9.18 35.92
N ASP A 76 4.60 7.94 35.65
CA ASP A 76 3.72 7.59 34.54
C ASP A 76 2.26 7.90 34.89
N GLN A 77 1.59 8.65 34.03
CA GLN A 77 0.19 9.04 34.16
C GLN A 77 -0.64 8.57 32.95
N SER A 78 -0.10 7.65 32.16
CA SER A 78 -0.76 7.07 30.99
C SER A 78 -2.03 6.29 31.35
N GLU A 79 -2.90 6.10 30.35
CA GLU A 79 -4.16 5.37 30.50
C GLU A 79 -4.00 3.92 30.96
N SER A 80 -2.83 3.29 30.74
CA SER A 80 -2.54 1.92 31.20
C SER A 80 -2.56 1.77 32.72
N ILE A 81 -2.31 2.84 33.48
CA ILE A 81 -2.29 2.81 34.94
C ILE A 81 -3.62 3.32 35.52
N PRO A 82 -4.34 2.53 36.33
CA PRO A 82 -5.60 2.96 36.97
C PRO A 82 -5.44 4.16 37.90
N ALA A 83 -6.46 5.02 37.98
CA ALA A 83 -6.44 6.24 38.80
C ALA A 83 -6.06 6.00 40.28
N GLY A 84 -6.55 4.92 40.89
CA GLY A 84 -6.19 4.57 42.27
C GLY A 84 -4.70 4.26 42.47
N LYS A 85 -4.04 3.68 41.45
CA LYS A 85 -2.59 3.43 41.47
C LYS A 85 -1.80 4.71 41.20
N ARG A 86 -2.32 5.63 40.38
CA ARG A 86 -1.72 6.96 40.16
C ARG A 86 -1.57 7.74 41.45
N GLN A 87 -2.59 7.71 42.32
CA GLN A 87 -2.47 8.33 43.64
C GLN A 87 -1.39 7.68 44.50
N MET A 88 -1.33 6.34 44.55
CA MET A 88 -0.28 5.63 45.30
C MET A 88 1.13 5.97 44.83
N MET A 89 1.32 6.29 43.54
CA MET A 89 2.63 6.72 43.02
C MET A 89 3.02 8.10 43.55
N LEU A 90 2.08 9.03 43.67
CA LEU A 90 2.32 10.36 44.25
C LEU A 90 2.62 10.27 45.74
N ASP A 91 1.85 9.43 46.45
CA ASP A 91 2.06 9.17 47.88
C ASP A 91 3.45 8.56 48.11
N TYR A 92 3.85 7.59 47.27
CA TYR A 92 5.20 7.00 47.29
C TYR A 92 6.30 8.05 47.14
N VAL A 93 6.19 8.95 46.16
CA VAL A 93 7.21 9.99 45.93
C VAL A 93 7.30 10.95 47.11
N THR A 94 6.16 11.34 47.68
CA THR A 94 6.10 12.22 48.85
C THR A 94 6.76 11.57 50.07
N GLU A 95 6.46 10.30 50.33
CA GLU A 95 7.06 9.53 51.42
C GLU A 95 8.57 9.29 51.22
N ASP A 96 9.00 8.99 49.99
CA ASP A 96 10.40 8.71 49.66
C ASP A 96 11.29 9.95 49.79
N VAL A 97 10.80 11.11 49.31
CA VAL A 97 11.48 12.40 49.47
C VAL A 97 11.61 12.74 50.95
N ALA A 98 10.53 12.64 51.73
CA ALA A 98 10.57 12.93 53.16
C ALA A 98 11.49 12.00 53.96
N ALA A 99 11.65 10.75 53.52
CA ALA A 99 12.47 9.75 54.22
C ALA A 99 13.97 9.85 53.91
N HIS A 100 14.33 10.18 52.66
CA HIS A 100 15.71 10.06 52.17
C HIS A 100 16.41 11.39 51.89
N ARG A 101 15.68 12.50 51.82
CA ARG A 101 16.28 13.82 51.58
C ARG A 101 17.01 14.31 52.82
N ASP A 102 18.25 14.77 52.64
CA ASP A 102 19.04 15.40 53.70
C ASP A 102 19.07 16.92 53.52
N MET A 103 18.44 17.63 54.46
CA MET A 103 18.40 19.10 54.47
C MET A 103 19.78 19.72 54.73
N GLU A 104 20.65 19.07 55.53
CA GLU A 104 21.98 19.59 55.85
C GLU A 104 22.91 19.53 54.63
N ARG A 105 22.67 18.58 53.73
CA ARG A 105 23.38 18.44 52.45
C ARG A 105 22.83 19.32 51.35
N GLU A 106 21.66 19.95 51.54
CA GLU A 106 20.94 20.70 50.49
C GLU A 106 20.55 19.82 49.30
N ASP A 107 20.11 18.58 49.57
CA ASP A 107 19.63 17.66 48.54
C ASP A 107 18.33 18.20 47.91
N ARG A 108 18.20 18.02 46.59
CA ARG A 108 17.07 18.52 45.79
C ARG A 108 16.23 17.38 45.25
N ALA A 109 14.92 17.58 45.24
CA ALA A 109 13.98 16.66 44.62
C ALA A 109 13.14 17.39 43.55
N GLY A 110 12.89 16.71 42.43
CA GLY A 110 12.04 17.19 41.34
C GLY A 110 11.03 16.13 40.93
N VAL A 111 9.90 16.55 40.36
CA VAL A 111 8.84 15.66 39.89
C VAL A 111 8.50 15.99 38.45
N ILE A 112 8.56 14.97 37.60
CA ILE A 112 8.14 15.00 36.21
C ILE A 112 7.01 14.00 36.06
N VAL A 113 5.93 14.42 35.42
CA VAL A 113 4.82 13.55 35.03
C VAL A 113 4.85 13.34 33.53
N PHE A 114 4.48 12.15 33.07
CA PHE A 114 4.48 11.85 31.64
C PHE A 114 3.34 10.93 31.21
N GLY A 115 2.93 11.10 29.96
CA GLY A 115 2.05 10.22 29.19
C GLY A 115 2.57 10.19 27.76
N ARG A 116 1.84 10.79 26.81
CA ARG A 116 2.39 11.05 25.47
C ARG A 116 3.54 12.06 25.50
N GLU A 117 3.35 13.11 26.29
CA GLU A 117 4.29 14.19 26.51
C GLU A 117 4.75 14.17 27.98
N ALA A 118 5.91 14.76 28.26
CA ALA A 118 6.45 14.88 29.60
C ALA A 118 6.44 16.34 30.04
N THR A 119 6.11 16.60 31.29
CA THR A 119 6.04 17.95 31.87
C THR A 119 6.63 17.95 33.28
N ILE A 120 7.30 19.04 33.64
CA ILE A 120 7.81 19.25 34.99
C ILE A 120 6.63 19.67 35.86
N GLU A 121 6.26 18.83 36.83
CA GLU A 121 5.29 19.17 37.86
C GLU A 121 5.97 20.04 38.92
N ILE A 122 7.15 19.60 39.37
CA ILE A 122 7.96 20.28 40.35
C ILE A 122 9.41 20.37 39.85
N PRO A 123 9.97 21.57 39.67
CA PRO A 123 11.38 21.72 39.33
C PRO A 123 12.26 21.24 40.48
N PRO A 124 13.52 20.85 40.27
CA PRO A 124 14.39 20.44 41.37
C PRO A 124 14.63 21.58 42.37
N PHE A 125 14.12 21.43 43.60
CA PHE A 125 14.34 22.41 44.66
C PHE A 125 14.65 21.73 46.00
N ASP A 126 15.20 22.51 46.93
CA ASP A 126 15.71 22.08 48.23
C ASP A 126 14.65 22.26 49.34
N ASP A 127 13.45 21.71 49.13
CA ASP A 127 12.42 21.61 50.17
C ASP A 127 11.66 20.28 50.08
N ASP A 128 10.78 20.06 51.05
CA ASP A 128 9.86 18.94 51.02
C ASP A 128 8.82 19.10 49.90
N ILE A 129 8.46 17.95 49.32
CA ILE A 129 7.52 17.87 48.22
C ILE A 129 6.16 17.46 48.80
N ALA A 130 5.16 18.33 48.71
CA ALA A 130 3.78 18.02 49.08
C ALA A 130 2.89 17.99 47.83
N VAL A 131 2.92 16.87 47.10
CA VAL A 131 2.06 16.69 45.92
C VAL A 131 0.81 15.92 46.32
N SER A 132 -0.29 16.63 46.49
CA SER A 132 -1.59 16.00 46.75
C SER A 132 -2.32 15.61 45.46
N GLN A 133 -2.14 16.39 44.39
CA GLN A 133 -2.68 16.15 43.05
C GLN A 133 -1.72 16.71 42.01
N VAL A 134 -1.73 16.13 40.80
CA VAL A 134 -1.00 16.67 39.64
C VAL A 134 -1.76 17.91 39.14
N GLU A 135 -1.12 19.09 39.22
CA GLU A 135 -1.70 20.37 38.78
C GLU A 135 -1.32 20.71 37.33
N SER A 136 -0.25 20.12 36.78
CA SER A 136 0.13 20.35 35.39
C SER A 136 -0.87 19.74 34.40
N ASN A 137 -1.20 20.49 33.35
CA ASN A 137 -2.01 20.01 32.24
C ASN A 137 -1.11 19.31 31.20
N PHE A 138 -0.84 18.02 31.39
CA PHE A 138 0.01 17.23 30.50
C PHE A 138 -0.82 16.57 29.38
N GLY A 139 -1.30 17.38 28.43
CA GLY A 139 -1.81 16.92 27.13
C GLY A 139 -2.73 15.68 27.17
N ALA A 140 -2.50 14.74 26.25
CA ALA A 140 -3.27 13.50 26.14
C ALA A 140 -2.50 12.29 26.69
N THR A 141 -3.23 11.38 27.35
CA THR A 141 -2.70 10.27 28.16
C THR A 141 -2.79 8.89 27.50
N ASP A 142 -3.17 8.83 26.23
CA ASP A 142 -3.35 7.61 25.43
C ASP A 142 -2.03 7.06 24.84
N ALA A 143 -0.88 7.52 25.33
CA ALA A 143 0.42 6.95 25.03
C ALA A 143 1.36 7.03 26.25
N THR A 144 2.42 6.25 26.22
CA THR A 144 3.46 6.17 27.25
C THR A 144 4.81 6.41 26.60
N ASN A 145 5.39 7.59 26.82
CA ASN A 145 6.63 8.06 26.22
C ASN A 145 7.70 8.33 27.28
N LEU A 146 8.36 7.25 27.69
CA LEU A 146 9.39 7.30 28.72
C LEU A 146 10.66 7.98 28.20
N GLU A 147 11.01 7.82 26.92
CA GLU A 147 12.14 8.52 26.30
C GLU A 147 12.06 10.06 26.47
N ALA A 148 10.90 10.66 26.19
CA ALA A 148 10.71 12.11 26.33
C ALA A 148 10.86 12.56 27.80
N ALA A 149 10.35 11.77 28.74
CA ALA A 149 10.47 12.05 30.16
C ALA A 149 11.93 11.98 30.65
N LEU A 150 12.69 11.00 30.18
CA LEU A 150 14.11 10.85 30.49
C LEU A 150 14.95 12.01 29.91
N LYS A 151 14.64 12.49 28.70
CA LYS A 151 15.29 13.68 28.11
C LYS A 151 14.97 14.95 28.90
N LEU A 152 13.72 15.10 29.33
CA LEU A 152 13.32 16.25 30.13
C LEU A 152 13.99 16.24 31.50
N ALA A 153 14.10 15.06 32.14
CA ALA A 153 14.84 14.88 33.38
C ALA A 153 16.33 15.26 33.19
N GLN A 154 16.97 14.77 32.14
CA GLN A 154 18.36 15.12 31.79
C GLN A 154 18.57 16.63 31.69
N ALA A 155 17.67 17.34 31.02
CA ALA A 155 17.74 18.79 30.84
C ALA A 155 17.42 19.58 32.11
N SER A 156 16.77 18.97 33.10
CA SER A 156 16.32 19.63 34.33
C SER A 156 17.36 19.56 35.46
N PHE A 157 18.40 18.73 35.34
CA PHE A 157 19.40 18.58 36.39
C PHE A 157 20.30 19.81 36.55
N PRO A 158 20.51 20.29 37.79
CA PRO A 158 21.58 21.22 38.12
C PRO A 158 22.97 20.62 37.88
N GLU A 159 23.98 21.46 37.64
CA GLU A 159 25.37 21.03 37.44
C GLU A 159 26.14 20.77 38.76
N ASP A 160 25.62 21.22 39.91
CA ASP A 160 26.31 21.24 41.21
C ASP A 160 26.05 20.01 42.11
N SER A 161 25.45 18.94 41.58
CA SER A 161 25.01 17.77 42.34
C SER A 161 25.14 16.46 41.55
N ALA A 162 25.22 15.35 42.28
CA ALA A 162 25.08 14.01 41.71
C ALA A 162 23.64 13.79 41.23
N LYS A 163 23.48 13.17 40.06
CA LYS A 163 22.20 13.13 39.34
C LYS A 163 21.58 11.73 39.42
N ARG A 164 20.33 11.64 39.84
CA ARG A 164 19.54 10.40 39.84
C ARG A 164 18.14 10.60 39.30
N ILE A 165 17.68 9.65 38.51
CA ILE A 165 16.31 9.56 38.01
C ILE A 165 15.66 8.34 38.65
N VAL A 166 14.47 8.51 39.23
CA VAL A 166 13.64 7.41 39.73
C VAL A 166 12.41 7.30 38.83
N VAL A 167 12.31 6.21 38.09
CA VAL A 167 11.19 5.97 37.16
C VAL A 167 10.12 5.14 37.85
N VAL A 168 8.88 5.65 37.87
CA VAL A 168 7.71 4.98 38.44
C VAL A 168 6.70 4.73 37.31
N THR A 169 6.63 3.50 36.81
CA THR A 169 5.85 3.11 35.62
C THR A 169 5.49 1.63 35.64
N ASP A 170 4.49 1.23 34.85
CA ASP A 170 4.18 -0.17 34.55
C ASP A 170 5.12 -0.77 33.48
N GLY A 171 5.90 0.08 32.78
CA GLY A 171 6.93 -0.31 31.81
C GLY A 171 6.43 -0.50 30.38
N ASN A 172 5.16 -0.21 30.08
CA ASN A 172 4.57 -0.43 28.76
C ASN A 172 4.74 0.79 27.82
N GLU A 173 6.00 1.11 27.48
CA GLU A 173 6.31 2.16 26.49
C GLU A 173 5.74 1.81 25.11
N ASN A 174 4.92 2.70 24.54
CA ASN A 174 4.33 2.54 23.21
C ASN A 174 4.68 3.68 22.24
N LEU A 175 5.40 4.69 22.73
CA LEU A 175 5.91 5.81 21.95
C LEU A 175 7.33 6.16 22.42
N GLY A 176 8.27 6.30 21.49
CA GLY A 176 9.68 6.54 21.84
C GLY A 176 10.48 5.26 22.05
N ASN A 177 11.73 5.41 22.50
CA ASN A 177 12.67 4.33 22.77
C ASN A 177 13.56 4.64 23.99
N SER A 178 13.02 4.40 25.17
CA SER A 178 13.72 4.54 26.46
C SER A 178 14.96 3.65 26.57
N THR A 179 14.95 2.46 25.96
CA THR A 179 16.09 1.53 26.01
C THR A 179 17.32 2.06 25.29
N SER A 180 17.13 2.94 24.29
CA SER A 180 18.23 3.57 23.57
C SER A 180 18.87 4.72 24.34
N ILE A 181 18.11 5.47 25.15
CA ILE A 181 18.62 6.65 25.87
C ILE A 181 19.19 6.31 27.25
N ALA A 182 18.70 5.26 27.91
CA ALA A 182 19.16 4.89 29.25
C ALA A 182 20.70 4.67 29.33
N PRO A 183 21.37 4.01 28.36
CA PRO A 183 22.84 3.89 28.37
C PRO A 183 23.55 5.24 28.24
N LEU A 184 23.04 6.16 27.42
CA LEU A 184 23.65 7.49 27.26
C LEU A 184 23.56 8.32 28.56
N LEU A 185 22.46 8.19 29.30
CA LEU A 185 22.31 8.85 30.60
C LEU A 185 23.27 8.26 31.63
N ALA A 186 23.44 6.93 31.65
CA ALA A 186 24.39 6.27 32.53
C ALA A 186 25.85 6.68 32.24
N GLU A 187 26.24 6.80 30.96
CA GLU A 187 27.57 7.30 30.56
C GLU A 187 27.84 8.74 31.04
N GLN A 188 26.79 9.55 31.18
CA GLN A 188 26.87 10.91 31.73
C GLN A 188 26.83 10.95 33.27
N GLY A 189 26.90 9.79 33.93
CA GLY A 189 26.87 9.69 35.39
C GLY A 189 25.49 9.89 36.01
N ILE A 190 24.41 9.80 35.23
CA ILE A 190 23.04 9.86 35.74
C ILE A 190 22.58 8.44 36.08
N GLY A 191 22.36 8.17 37.37
CA GLY A 191 21.80 6.90 37.81
C GLY A 191 20.30 6.81 37.49
N ILE A 192 19.84 5.65 37.01
CA ILE A 192 18.41 5.40 36.76
C ILE A 192 17.98 4.23 37.65
N ASP A 193 17.09 4.54 38.59
CA ASP A 193 16.44 3.58 39.48
C ASP A 193 14.99 3.38 39.01
N VAL A 194 14.45 2.16 39.11
CA VAL A 194 13.10 1.83 38.60
C VAL A 194 12.24 1.25 39.72
N VAL A 195 11.06 1.85 39.90
CA VAL A 195 10.01 1.39 40.80
C VAL A 195 8.86 0.82 39.96
N PRO A 196 8.81 -0.51 39.75
CA PRO A 196 7.82 -1.10 38.86
C PRO A 196 6.42 -1.08 39.48
N VAL A 197 5.46 -0.51 38.75
CA VAL A 197 4.05 -0.49 39.12
C VAL A 197 3.41 -1.80 38.66
N ARG A 198 3.26 -2.75 39.59
CA ARG A 198 2.55 -4.00 39.29
C ARG A 198 1.04 -3.76 39.30
N LEU A 199 0.44 -3.86 38.12
CA LEU A 199 -1.00 -3.89 37.96
C LEU A 199 -1.51 -5.26 38.42
N SER A 200 -2.29 -5.27 39.50
CA SER A 200 -2.89 -6.48 40.04
C SER A 200 -4.28 -6.66 39.41
N THR A 201 -4.35 -7.26 38.24
CA THR A 201 -5.63 -7.69 37.66
C THR A 201 -5.67 -9.20 37.46
N LYS A 202 -6.88 -9.74 37.61
CA LYS A 202 -7.16 -11.16 37.45
C LYS A 202 -7.24 -11.54 35.97
N ALA A 203 -7.75 -10.63 35.15
CA ALA A 203 -7.90 -10.73 33.70
C ALA A 203 -8.00 -9.31 33.07
N GLU A 204 -7.75 -9.22 31.77
CA GLU A 204 -8.03 -8.05 30.91
C GLU A 204 -8.81 -8.53 29.69
N ILE A 205 -9.84 -7.79 29.28
CA ILE A 205 -10.72 -8.20 28.19
C ILE A 205 -10.59 -7.19 27.04
N ASP A 206 -10.48 -7.71 25.82
CA ASP A 206 -10.49 -6.90 24.63
C ASP A 206 -11.46 -7.47 23.59
N VAL A 207 -12.33 -6.60 23.06
CA VAL A 207 -13.08 -6.94 21.87
C VAL A 207 -12.21 -6.57 20.67
N GLU A 208 -11.51 -7.56 20.12
CA GLU A 208 -10.52 -7.37 19.05
C GLU A 208 -11.18 -6.85 17.77
N LYS A 209 -12.29 -7.47 17.35
CA LYS A 209 -13.00 -7.08 16.11
C LYS A 209 -14.39 -7.67 15.99
N VAL A 210 -15.19 -7.04 15.11
CA VAL A 210 -16.38 -7.64 14.50
C VAL A 210 -16.06 -7.97 13.04
N ALA A 211 -15.98 -9.27 12.72
CA ALA A 211 -15.74 -9.75 11.38
C ALA A 211 -17.08 -9.96 10.63
N LEU A 212 -17.28 -9.21 9.56
CA LEU A 212 -18.40 -9.33 8.63
C LEU A 212 -17.94 -9.03 7.20
N PRO A 213 -18.67 -9.51 6.17
CA PRO A 213 -18.41 -9.11 4.79
C PRO A 213 -18.63 -7.60 4.62
N ASN A 214 -17.81 -6.95 3.79
CA ASN A 214 -17.91 -5.50 3.54
C ASN A 214 -19.07 -5.11 2.61
N ASP A 215 -19.54 -6.07 1.79
CA ASP A 215 -20.55 -5.88 0.77
C ASP A 215 -21.52 -7.06 0.80
N ILE A 216 -22.81 -6.76 0.97
CA ILE A 216 -23.88 -7.74 1.18
C ILE A 216 -25.05 -7.36 0.28
N ARG A 217 -25.75 -8.37 -0.28
CA ARG A 217 -26.99 -8.11 -1.03
C ARG A 217 -28.19 -8.04 -0.09
N HIS A 218 -29.17 -7.24 -0.46
CA HIS A 218 -30.50 -7.27 0.15
C HIS A 218 -31.01 -8.71 0.36
N GLY A 219 -31.49 -9.02 1.57
CA GLY A 219 -32.06 -10.33 1.92
C GLY A 219 -31.05 -11.47 2.11
N GLN A 220 -29.75 -11.23 1.89
CA GLN A 220 -28.72 -12.25 2.08
C GLN A 220 -28.49 -12.51 3.59
N PRO A 221 -28.58 -13.78 4.06
CA PRO A 221 -28.21 -14.11 5.42
C PRO A 221 -26.70 -13.97 5.60
N ILE A 222 -26.30 -13.22 6.63
CA ILE A 222 -24.90 -13.03 6.98
C ILE A 222 -24.56 -13.70 8.31
N GLU A 223 -23.36 -14.27 8.36
CA GLU A 223 -22.74 -14.77 9.59
C GLU A 223 -21.60 -13.83 9.95
N ALA A 224 -21.84 -12.99 10.95
CA ALA A 224 -20.83 -12.12 11.51
C ALA A 224 -20.24 -12.75 12.78
N ARG A 225 -18.99 -12.44 13.08
CA ARG A 225 -18.25 -13.05 14.18
C ARG A 225 -17.61 -11.97 15.05
N VAL A 226 -17.97 -11.93 16.31
CA VAL A 226 -17.28 -11.08 17.30
C VAL A 226 -16.13 -11.89 17.88
N VAL A 227 -14.93 -11.33 17.82
CA VAL A 227 -13.74 -11.90 18.47
C VAL A 227 -13.52 -11.12 19.75
N VAL A 228 -13.63 -11.81 20.87
CA VAL A 228 -13.36 -11.28 22.21
C VAL A 228 -12.23 -12.09 22.80
N ASN A 229 -11.25 -11.44 23.38
CA ASN A 229 -10.11 -12.11 23.94
C ASN A 229 -9.98 -11.76 25.43
N ASN A 230 -9.57 -12.76 26.20
CA ASN A 230 -9.44 -12.73 27.65
C ASN A 230 -7.96 -12.98 27.97
N TYR A 231 -7.24 -11.89 28.21
CA TYR A 231 -5.84 -11.91 28.60
C TYR A 231 -5.71 -12.21 30.10
N THR A 232 -5.03 -13.31 30.41
CA THR A 232 -4.69 -13.70 31.79
C THR A 232 -3.19 -13.90 31.88
N ASP A 233 -2.48 -12.92 32.46
CA ASP A 233 -1.01 -12.93 32.50
C ASP A 233 -0.44 -13.55 33.80
N SER A 234 -1.27 -13.76 34.82
CA SER A 234 -0.83 -14.37 36.08
C SER A 234 -0.94 -15.90 36.07
N GLU A 235 0.13 -16.59 36.49
CA GLU A 235 0.15 -18.07 36.67
C GLU A 235 -1.01 -18.56 37.54
N GLU A 236 -1.48 -17.75 38.50
CA GLU A 236 -2.63 -18.07 39.35
C GLU A 236 -3.98 -17.98 38.63
N ASN A 237 -4.09 -17.21 37.54
CA ASN A 237 -5.35 -16.98 36.82
C ASN A 237 -5.36 -17.48 35.36
N LYS A 238 -4.37 -18.25 34.92
CA LYS A 238 -4.28 -18.79 33.55
C LYS A 238 -5.52 -19.55 33.05
N ASN A 239 -6.32 -20.10 33.97
CA ASN A 239 -7.56 -20.83 33.66
C ASN A 239 -8.84 -20.07 34.06
N ARG A 240 -8.74 -18.78 34.34
CA ARG A 240 -9.87 -17.99 34.82
C ARG A 240 -10.85 -17.70 33.67
N VAL A 241 -12.08 -18.19 33.85
CA VAL A 241 -13.20 -17.90 32.96
C VAL A 241 -13.89 -16.64 33.44
N VAL A 242 -14.07 -15.66 32.56
CA VAL A 242 -14.80 -14.43 32.87
C VAL A 242 -16.21 -14.52 32.32
N LYS A 243 -17.22 -14.20 33.15
CA LYS A 243 -18.61 -14.17 32.71
C LYS A 243 -19.05 -12.73 32.50
N GLY A 244 -19.76 -12.48 31.41
CA GLY A 244 -20.26 -11.15 31.11
C GLY A 244 -21.30 -11.14 30.00
N LYS A 245 -21.68 -9.93 29.63
CA LYS A 245 -22.74 -9.65 28.69
C LYS A 245 -22.14 -9.09 27.40
N LEU A 246 -22.32 -9.81 26.30
CA LEU A 246 -21.97 -9.34 24.95
C LEU A 246 -23.20 -8.70 24.29
N THR A 247 -23.06 -7.44 23.90
CA THR A 247 -24.10 -6.62 23.29
C THR A 247 -23.68 -6.24 21.87
N ILE A 248 -24.50 -6.55 20.87
CA ILE A 248 -24.23 -6.22 19.47
C ILE A 248 -25.29 -5.27 18.98
N LYS A 249 -24.86 -4.10 18.53
CA LYS A 249 -25.71 -3.03 18.03
C LYS A 249 -25.40 -2.73 16.58
N ARG A 250 -26.42 -2.33 15.85
CA ARG A 250 -26.34 -1.89 14.46
C ARG A 250 -26.84 -0.46 14.36
N LYS A 251 -26.07 0.39 13.69
CA LYS A 251 -26.40 1.80 13.44
C LYS A 251 -26.56 2.03 11.94
N SER A 252 -27.61 2.73 11.54
CA SER A 252 -27.85 3.23 10.18
C SER A 252 -28.35 4.66 10.26
N GLY A 253 -27.53 5.62 9.82
CA GLY A 253 -27.79 7.04 10.00
C GLY A 253 -27.96 7.42 11.48
N LYS A 254 -29.17 7.86 11.87
CA LYS A 254 -29.51 8.19 13.27
C LYS A 254 -30.18 7.05 14.04
N PHE A 255 -30.50 5.94 13.37
CA PHE A 255 -31.19 4.82 13.99
C PHE A 255 -30.18 3.83 14.55
N GLU A 256 -30.36 3.45 15.81
CA GLU A 256 -29.58 2.42 16.50
C GLU A 256 -30.52 1.29 16.90
N GLN A 257 -30.15 0.06 16.56
CA GLN A 257 -30.91 -1.14 16.85
C GLN A 257 -30.03 -2.16 17.58
N LEU A 258 -30.51 -2.66 18.71
CA LEU A 258 -29.93 -3.81 19.39
C LEU A 258 -30.23 -5.08 18.59
N LEU A 259 -29.21 -5.77 18.10
CA LEU A 259 -29.36 -7.00 17.32
C LEU A 259 -29.34 -8.25 18.20
N ALA A 260 -28.38 -8.29 19.12
CA ALA A 260 -28.19 -9.44 19.99
C ALA A 260 -27.66 -8.98 21.35
N GLU A 261 -28.11 -9.70 22.37
CA GLU A 261 -27.68 -9.52 23.74
C GLU A 261 -27.56 -10.92 24.35
N GLN A 262 -26.35 -11.31 24.74
CA GLN A 262 -26.06 -12.68 25.18
C GLN A 262 -25.17 -12.67 26.42
N GLN A 263 -25.51 -13.52 27.39
CA GLN A 263 -24.61 -13.87 28.49
C GLN A 263 -23.60 -14.88 27.96
N VAL A 264 -22.31 -14.56 28.05
CA VAL A 264 -21.22 -15.39 27.52
C VAL A 264 -20.15 -15.62 28.58
N GLU A 265 -19.48 -16.76 28.46
CA GLU A 265 -18.35 -17.13 29.31
C GLU A 265 -17.08 -17.14 28.45
N LEU A 266 -16.14 -16.25 28.77
CA LEU A 266 -14.88 -16.09 28.06
C LEU A 266 -13.83 -17.03 28.65
N GLN A 267 -13.43 -18.04 27.87
CA GLN A 267 -12.25 -18.84 28.20
C GLN A 267 -10.98 -18.00 28.05
N PRO A 268 -9.87 -18.32 28.73
CA PRO A 268 -8.59 -17.68 28.49
C PRO A 268 -8.19 -17.72 27.01
N GLY A 269 -7.73 -16.59 26.48
CA GLY A 269 -7.41 -16.42 25.06
C GLY A 269 -8.60 -16.01 24.19
N LYS A 270 -8.54 -16.34 22.89
CA LYS A 270 -9.50 -15.86 21.89
C LYS A 270 -10.80 -16.67 21.91
N ASN A 271 -11.92 -15.98 22.06
CA ASN A 271 -13.28 -16.51 21.99
C ASN A 271 -13.98 -15.91 20.77
N VAL A 272 -14.71 -16.74 20.02
CA VAL A 272 -15.41 -16.30 18.80
C VAL A 272 -16.90 -16.56 18.96
N PHE A 273 -17.68 -15.49 18.90
CA PHE A 273 -19.14 -15.55 18.99
C PHE A 273 -19.78 -15.28 17.62
N PRO A 274 -20.25 -16.31 16.91
CA PRO A 274 -20.96 -16.14 15.66
C PRO A 274 -22.39 -15.65 15.92
N PHE A 275 -22.84 -14.67 15.14
CA PHE A 275 -24.23 -14.25 15.10
C PHE A 275 -24.72 -14.17 13.65
N ARG A 276 -25.95 -14.65 13.42
CA ARG A 276 -26.57 -14.68 12.10
C ARG A 276 -27.77 -13.75 12.04
N HIS A 277 -27.87 -12.97 10.98
CA HIS A 277 -29.03 -12.14 10.72
C HIS A 277 -29.14 -11.73 9.25
N THR A 278 -30.28 -11.15 8.87
CA THR A 278 -30.58 -10.65 7.52
C THR A 278 -30.76 -9.13 7.53
N ILE A 279 -30.55 -8.50 6.38
CA ILE A 279 -30.73 -7.06 6.20
C ILE A 279 -31.62 -6.82 4.98
N ASP A 280 -32.72 -6.12 5.20
CA ASP A 280 -33.78 -5.93 4.20
C ASP A 280 -33.83 -4.50 3.65
N GLU A 281 -32.95 -3.61 4.11
CA GLU A 281 -32.89 -2.23 3.64
C GLU A 281 -31.50 -1.90 3.10
N PRO A 282 -31.40 -1.45 1.83
CA PRO A 282 -30.13 -1.01 1.25
C PRO A 282 -29.63 0.27 1.94
N ALA A 283 -28.55 0.16 2.70
CA ALA A 283 -27.94 1.27 3.41
C ALA A 283 -26.50 0.93 3.82
N PHE A 284 -25.82 1.94 4.38
CA PHE A 284 -24.58 1.74 5.11
C PHE A 284 -24.89 1.40 6.57
N TYR A 285 -24.29 0.32 7.08
CA TYR A 285 -24.49 -0.14 8.46
C TYR A 285 -23.18 -0.21 9.21
N THR A 286 -23.18 0.34 10.41
CA THR A 286 -22.09 0.22 11.39
C THR A 286 -22.51 -0.79 12.46
N TYR A 287 -21.65 -1.76 12.73
CA TYR A 287 -21.81 -2.77 13.78
C TYR A 287 -20.87 -2.44 14.92
N GLU A 288 -21.42 -2.38 16.12
CA GLU A 288 -20.68 -2.16 17.36
C GLU A 288 -20.90 -3.37 18.27
N ALA A 289 -19.81 -3.99 18.71
CA ALA A 289 -19.83 -5.01 19.75
C ALA A 289 -19.24 -4.43 21.03
N ASP A 290 -19.96 -4.60 22.13
CA ASP A 290 -19.62 -4.11 23.46
C ASP A 290 -19.72 -5.27 24.45
N PHE A 291 -18.64 -5.55 25.17
CA PHE A 291 -18.61 -6.56 26.23
C PHE A 291 -18.59 -5.91 27.61
N THR A 292 -19.50 -6.33 28.49
CA THR A 292 -19.53 -5.87 29.88
C THR A 292 -19.34 -7.05 30.83
N PRO A 293 -18.24 -7.13 31.61
CA PRO A 293 -18.04 -8.19 32.60
C PRO A 293 -19.05 -8.10 33.74
N ASN A 294 -19.38 -9.23 34.38
CA ASN A 294 -20.28 -9.25 35.54
C ASN A 294 -19.59 -8.72 36.81
N ASP A 295 -18.26 -8.90 36.92
CA ASP A 295 -17.41 -8.33 37.96
C ASP A 295 -16.45 -7.33 37.32
N ALA A 296 -16.49 -6.08 37.79
CA ALA A 296 -15.61 -5.02 37.30
C ALA A 296 -14.13 -5.26 37.64
N GLN A 297 -13.79 -6.24 38.50
CA GLN A 297 -12.41 -6.63 38.77
C GLN A 297 -11.83 -7.63 37.76
N ASP A 298 -12.67 -8.18 36.86
CA ASP A 298 -12.24 -9.11 35.82
C ASP A 298 -11.83 -8.39 34.51
N ASP A 299 -11.73 -7.05 34.54
CA ASP A 299 -11.36 -6.20 33.42
C ASP A 299 -10.60 -4.96 33.92
N LEU A 300 -9.45 -4.63 33.31
CA LEU A 300 -8.64 -3.47 33.66
C LEU A 300 -9.14 -2.23 32.91
N MET A 301 -9.46 -2.38 31.62
CA MET A 301 -9.72 -1.25 30.73
C MET A 301 -11.03 -1.44 29.93
N PRO A 302 -12.16 -0.90 30.44
CA PRO A 302 -13.45 -0.99 29.76
C PRO A 302 -13.47 -0.39 28.34
N GLN A 303 -12.51 0.49 28.02
CA GLN A 303 -12.34 1.07 26.70
C GLN A 303 -11.98 0.02 25.64
N ASN A 304 -11.25 -1.04 26.02
CA ASN A 304 -10.83 -2.12 25.11
C ASN A 304 -11.97 -3.07 24.79
N ASN A 305 -13.08 -3.00 25.54
CA ASN A 305 -14.23 -3.88 25.37
C ASN A 305 -15.18 -3.48 24.22
N LYS A 306 -14.73 -2.63 23.31
CA LYS A 306 -15.55 -2.15 22.19
C LYS A 306 -14.85 -2.30 20.86
N ALA A 307 -15.52 -2.94 19.90
CA ALA A 307 -15.10 -2.98 18.51
C ALA A 307 -16.19 -2.50 17.58
N THR A 308 -15.77 -1.79 16.52
CA THR A 308 -16.67 -1.32 15.47
C THR A 308 -16.24 -1.89 14.12
N SER A 309 -17.21 -2.21 13.27
CA SER A 309 -16.99 -2.62 11.88
C SER A 309 -18.16 -2.16 11.01
N PHE A 310 -18.00 -2.19 9.69
CA PHE A 310 -18.98 -1.61 8.77
C PHE A 310 -19.25 -2.52 7.57
N THR A 311 -20.45 -2.38 7.01
CA THR A 311 -20.83 -3.04 5.76
C THR A 311 -21.77 -2.15 4.96
N TYR A 312 -21.69 -2.27 3.65
CA TYR A 312 -22.65 -1.69 2.72
C TYR A 312 -23.59 -2.77 2.21
N VAL A 313 -24.89 -2.50 2.25
CA VAL A 313 -25.91 -3.40 1.69
C VAL A 313 -26.37 -2.84 0.36
N ARG A 314 -26.06 -3.55 -0.72
CA ARG A 314 -26.55 -3.22 -2.06
C ARG A 314 -28.04 -3.50 -2.17
N GLY A 315 -28.71 -2.67 -2.97
CA GLY A 315 -30.08 -2.91 -3.41
C GLY A 315 -30.21 -4.18 -4.25
N LYS A 316 -31.41 -4.40 -4.78
CA LYS A 316 -31.65 -5.46 -5.77
C LYS A 316 -30.70 -5.26 -6.94
N GLY A 317 -30.12 -6.35 -7.44
CA GLY A 317 -29.24 -6.29 -8.61
C GLY A 317 -30.03 -5.73 -9.79
N ARG A 318 -29.50 -4.73 -10.48
CA ARG A 318 -30.17 -4.11 -11.64
C ARG A 318 -29.50 -4.57 -12.92
N VAL A 319 -30.29 -5.12 -13.83
CA VAL A 319 -29.82 -5.65 -15.11
C VAL A 319 -30.49 -4.89 -16.23
N LEU A 320 -29.69 -4.39 -17.17
CA LEU A 320 -30.16 -3.85 -18.43
C LEU A 320 -30.19 -4.99 -19.46
N LEU A 321 -31.38 -5.35 -19.97
CA LEU A 321 -31.52 -6.29 -21.09
C LEU A 321 -31.80 -5.49 -22.35
N ILE A 322 -30.90 -5.58 -23.32
CA ILE A 322 -31.06 -4.97 -24.63
C ILE A 322 -31.53 -6.05 -25.61
N GLU A 323 -32.68 -5.84 -26.21
CA GLU A 323 -33.26 -6.71 -27.24
C GLU A 323 -33.30 -5.99 -28.60
N ASP A 324 -33.48 -6.78 -29.66
CA ASP A 324 -33.64 -6.21 -30.99
C ASP A 324 -35.03 -5.58 -31.16
N ALA A 325 -35.08 -4.35 -31.69
CA ALA A 325 -36.32 -3.62 -31.90
C ALA A 325 -37.32 -4.34 -32.83
N GLU A 326 -36.83 -5.21 -33.71
CA GLU A 326 -37.66 -6.04 -34.59
C GLU A 326 -38.20 -7.31 -33.92
N SER A 327 -37.62 -7.73 -32.80
CA SER A 327 -37.91 -9.01 -32.12
C SER A 327 -38.22 -8.83 -30.62
N LYS A 328 -38.99 -7.78 -30.29
CA LYS A 328 -39.36 -7.45 -28.91
C LYS A 328 -40.06 -8.60 -28.19
N GLY A 329 -39.67 -8.85 -26.94
CA GLY A 329 -40.29 -9.86 -26.08
C GLY A 329 -39.82 -11.30 -26.32
N GLU A 330 -38.83 -11.54 -27.20
CA GLU A 330 -38.22 -12.87 -27.40
C GLU A 330 -37.69 -13.44 -26.07
N PHE A 331 -37.26 -12.56 -25.15
CA PHE A 331 -36.65 -12.92 -23.88
C PHE A 331 -37.53 -12.67 -22.65
N ASP A 332 -38.84 -12.46 -22.80
CA ASP A 332 -39.78 -12.20 -21.69
C ASP A 332 -39.76 -13.31 -20.63
N TYR A 333 -39.55 -14.56 -21.05
CA TYR A 333 -39.40 -15.68 -20.13
C TYR A 333 -38.16 -15.52 -19.24
N LEU A 334 -37.04 -15.09 -19.81
CA LEU A 334 -35.81 -14.82 -19.06
C LEU A 334 -36.01 -13.65 -18.09
N VAL A 335 -36.62 -12.55 -18.56
CA VAL A 335 -36.96 -11.38 -17.74
C VAL A 335 -37.80 -11.80 -16.53
N SER A 336 -38.86 -12.58 -16.75
CA SER A 336 -39.75 -13.07 -15.70
C SER A 336 -39.02 -13.95 -14.68
N ARG A 337 -38.06 -14.77 -15.13
CA ARG A 337 -37.25 -15.61 -14.25
C ARG A 337 -36.23 -14.82 -13.44
N LEU A 338 -35.61 -13.80 -14.03
CA LEU A 338 -34.71 -12.89 -13.30
C LEU A 338 -35.48 -12.12 -12.23
N GLN A 339 -36.64 -11.56 -12.56
CA GLN A 339 -37.50 -10.85 -11.63
C GLN A 339 -38.00 -11.74 -10.48
N ALA A 340 -38.32 -13.02 -10.76
CA ALA A 340 -38.68 -13.99 -9.73
C ALA A 340 -37.52 -14.32 -8.75
N ASN A 341 -36.27 -14.02 -9.13
CA ASN A 341 -35.09 -14.14 -8.28
C ASN A 341 -34.64 -12.77 -7.71
N GLU A 342 -35.57 -11.82 -7.59
CA GLU A 342 -35.35 -10.49 -7.03
C GLU A 342 -34.32 -9.61 -7.78
N ILE A 343 -34.08 -9.90 -9.05
CA ILE A 343 -33.27 -9.06 -9.93
C ILE A 343 -34.20 -8.06 -10.63
N GLU A 344 -33.91 -6.77 -10.51
CA GLU A 344 -34.62 -5.75 -11.26
C GLU A 344 -34.10 -5.75 -12.70
N VAL A 345 -34.99 -5.98 -13.66
CA VAL A 345 -34.62 -6.01 -15.08
C VAL A 345 -35.31 -4.85 -15.79
N VAL A 346 -34.49 -4.02 -16.44
CA VAL A 346 -34.95 -2.97 -17.35
C VAL A 346 -34.70 -3.44 -18.77
N THR A 347 -35.76 -3.53 -19.57
CA THR A 347 -35.66 -3.91 -20.97
C THR A 347 -35.57 -2.64 -21.83
N GLN A 348 -34.58 -2.60 -22.72
CA GLN A 348 -34.42 -1.57 -23.76
C GLN A 348 -34.31 -2.25 -25.12
N ASP A 349 -34.68 -1.54 -26.17
CA ASP A 349 -34.51 -2.03 -27.54
C ASP A 349 -33.39 -1.26 -28.27
N THR A 350 -32.95 -1.81 -29.40
CA THR A 350 -31.91 -1.19 -30.24
C THR A 350 -32.26 0.20 -30.79
N GLY A 351 -33.53 0.63 -30.74
CA GLY A 351 -33.96 1.96 -31.12
C GLY A 351 -33.75 3.03 -30.04
N GLU A 352 -33.61 2.62 -28.77
CA GLU A 352 -33.45 3.53 -27.63
C GLU A 352 -32.28 3.09 -26.73
N LEU A 353 -31.08 3.08 -27.32
CA LEU A 353 -29.85 2.74 -26.61
C LEU A 353 -29.37 3.85 -25.67
N PHE A 354 -28.54 3.46 -24.71
CA PHE A 354 -27.81 4.37 -23.82
C PHE A 354 -26.98 5.40 -24.61
N SER A 355 -26.87 6.59 -24.03
CA SER A 355 -26.20 7.75 -24.64
C SER A 355 -24.87 8.06 -23.96
N SER A 356 -24.67 7.59 -22.73
CA SER A 356 -23.49 7.85 -21.91
C SER A 356 -23.11 6.66 -21.04
N LEU A 357 -21.85 6.65 -20.57
CA LEU A 357 -21.39 5.69 -19.56
C LEU A 357 -22.13 5.82 -18.22
N ALA A 358 -22.61 7.02 -17.88
CA ALA A 358 -23.36 7.23 -16.65
C ALA A 358 -24.70 6.49 -16.66
N ASP A 359 -25.35 6.38 -17.82
CA ASP A 359 -26.58 5.61 -18.00
C ASP A 359 -26.34 4.12 -17.70
N LEU A 360 -25.18 3.60 -18.10
CA LEU A 360 -24.79 2.21 -17.90
C LEU A 360 -24.36 1.89 -16.45
N GLN A 361 -23.85 2.87 -15.70
CA GLN A 361 -23.45 2.68 -14.30
C GLN A 361 -24.61 2.42 -13.34
N ALA A 362 -25.85 2.69 -13.77
CA ALA A 362 -27.04 2.36 -12.99
C ALA A 362 -27.34 0.85 -12.92
N TYR A 363 -26.60 0.03 -13.69
CA TYR A 363 -26.82 -1.41 -13.84
C TYR A 363 -25.57 -2.21 -13.45
N ASP A 364 -25.78 -3.31 -12.73
CA ASP A 364 -24.71 -4.25 -12.37
C ASP A 364 -24.31 -5.15 -13.55
N CYS A 365 -25.20 -5.33 -14.53
CA CYS A 365 -24.96 -6.15 -15.71
C CYS A 365 -25.75 -5.65 -16.92
N VAL A 366 -25.14 -5.71 -18.10
CA VAL A 366 -25.80 -5.49 -19.39
C VAL A 366 -25.89 -6.83 -20.15
N ILE A 367 -27.09 -7.18 -20.62
CA ILE A 367 -27.37 -8.37 -21.41
C ILE A 367 -27.70 -7.94 -22.84
N LEU A 368 -26.89 -8.35 -23.81
CA LEU A 368 -27.21 -8.23 -25.24
C LEU A 368 -27.92 -9.50 -25.69
N ALA A 369 -29.24 -9.44 -25.84
CA ALA A 369 -30.09 -10.61 -26.11
C ALA A 369 -30.35 -10.79 -27.62
N ASN A 370 -29.57 -11.65 -28.29
CA ASN A 370 -29.68 -11.94 -29.73
C ASN A 370 -29.70 -10.70 -30.64
N VAL A 371 -28.96 -9.66 -30.24
CA VAL A 371 -29.01 -8.37 -30.93
C VAL A 371 -27.98 -8.31 -32.06
N PRO A 372 -28.35 -7.87 -33.28
CA PRO A 372 -27.39 -7.59 -34.35
C PRO A 372 -26.70 -6.24 -34.13
N ARG A 373 -25.43 -6.09 -34.55
CA ARG A 373 -24.74 -4.80 -34.61
C ARG A 373 -25.37 -3.87 -35.64
N SER A 374 -25.80 -4.45 -36.76
CA SER A 374 -26.47 -3.75 -37.86
C SER A 374 -27.63 -4.59 -38.35
N SER A 375 -28.81 -3.98 -38.40
CA SER A 375 -30.01 -4.52 -39.03
C SER A 375 -30.24 -3.82 -40.36
N GLY A 376 -30.11 -4.54 -41.48
CA GLY A 376 -30.30 -3.98 -42.82
C GLY A 376 -29.32 -2.84 -43.14
N ASP A 377 -29.85 -1.69 -43.57
CA ASP A 377 -29.07 -0.46 -43.88
C ASP A 377 -28.81 0.43 -42.65
N THR A 378 -29.29 0.04 -41.47
CA THR A 378 -29.15 0.81 -40.22
C THR A 378 -28.21 0.12 -39.24
N ALA A 379 -27.24 0.88 -38.72
CA ALA A 379 -26.41 0.42 -37.62
C ALA A 379 -27.21 0.53 -36.32
N SER A 380 -27.45 -0.60 -35.66
CA SER A 380 -28.13 -0.65 -34.37
C SER A 380 -27.22 -0.17 -33.25
N PHE A 381 -25.90 -0.35 -33.37
CA PHE A 381 -24.90 0.17 -32.43
C PHE A 381 -23.84 1.01 -33.16
N SER A 382 -23.51 2.17 -32.59
CA SER A 382 -22.33 2.94 -33.00
C SER A 382 -21.04 2.38 -32.40
N ASP A 383 -19.90 2.68 -33.01
CA ASP A 383 -18.59 2.25 -32.49
C ASP A 383 -18.31 2.84 -31.11
N GLU A 384 -18.78 4.06 -30.84
CA GLU A 384 -18.70 4.69 -29.52
C GLU A 384 -19.53 3.93 -28.47
N GLN A 385 -20.74 3.50 -28.81
CA GLN A 385 -21.59 2.72 -27.90
C GLN A 385 -20.98 1.35 -27.59
N ILE A 386 -20.33 0.73 -28.58
CA ILE A 386 -19.57 -0.51 -28.39
C ILE A 386 -18.41 -0.27 -27.44
N GLU A 387 -17.65 0.80 -27.62
CA GLU A 387 -16.55 1.16 -26.73
C GLU A 387 -17.04 1.45 -25.30
N MET A 388 -18.20 2.10 -25.15
CA MET A 388 -18.83 2.33 -23.84
C MET A 388 -19.17 1.02 -23.12
N LEU A 389 -19.74 0.02 -23.82
CA LEU A 389 -20.03 -1.31 -23.22
C LEU A 389 -18.75 -1.99 -22.75
N VAL A 390 -17.71 -1.97 -23.57
CA VAL A 390 -16.40 -2.58 -23.25
C VAL A 390 -15.75 -1.86 -22.07
N ARG A 391 -15.74 -0.52 -22.05
CA ARG A 391 -15.20 0.27 -20.94
C ARG A 391 -15.97 0.07 -19.65
N ASN A 392 -17.30 0.05 -19.70
CA ASN A 392 -18.15 -0.19 -18.53
C ASN A 392 -17.82 -1.55 -17.89
N THR A 393 -17.57 -2.56 -18.73
CA THR A 393 -17.20 -3.90 -18.27
C THR A 393 -15.78 -3.95 -17.70
N GLN A 394 -14.79 -3.48 -18.46
CA GLN A 394 -13.37 -3.63 -18.12
C GLN A 394 -12.90 -2.69 -17.00
N GLN A 395 -13.46 -1.48 -16.93
CA GLN A 395 -12.99 -0.42 -16.02
C GLN A 395 -13.92 -0.16 -14.84
N MET A 396 -15.24 -0.32 -15.03
CA MET A 396 -16.23 -0.03 -13.98
C MET A 396 -16.74 -1.30 -13.27
N GLY A 397 -16.38 -2.48 -13.78
CA GLY A 397 -16.70 -3.76 -13.15
C GLY A 397 -18.15 -4.24 -13.37
N ALA A 398 -18.87 -3.66 -14.34
CA ALA A 398 -20.18 -4.13 -14.73
C ALA A 398 -20.09 -5.48 -15.46
N GLY A 399 -21.07 -6.36 -15.24
CA GLY A 399 -21.19 -7.60 -16.00
C GLY A 399 -21.61 -7.31 -17.46
N LEU A 400 -21.08 -8.08 -18.39
CA LEU A 400 -21.53 -8.09 -19.78
C LEU A 400 -21.84 -9.52 -20.19
N VAL A 401 -23.07 -9.74 -20.62
CA VAL A 401 -23.56 -11.04 -21.09
C VAL A 401 -24.09 -10.86 -22.50
N MET A 402 -23.75 -11.80 -23.38
CA MET A 402 -24.26 -11.82 -24.74
C MET A 402 -24.96 -13.16 -24.98
N LEU A 403 -26.26 -13.11 -25.28
CA LEU A 403 -27.04 -14.29 -25.61
C LEU A 403 -26.97 -14.49 -27.12
N GLY A 404 -26.45 -15.65 -27.51
CA GLY A 404 -26.39 -16.06 -28.91
C GLY A 404 -27.76 -16.40 -29.47
N GLY A 405 -27.94 -16.09 -30.75
CA GLY A 405 -29.10 -16.51 -31.55
C GLY A 405 -28.82 -16.30 -33.04
N PRO A 406 -29.84 -16.47 -33.90
CA PRO A 406 -29.69 -16.36 -35.35
C PRO A 406 -29.11 -15.02 -35.83
N ASN A 407 -29.29 -13.95 -35.05
CA ASN A 407 -28.93 -12.57 -35.40
C ASN A 407 -27.73 -12.05 -34.60
N SER A 408 -27.01 -12.90 -33.86
CA SER A 408 -25.91 -12.49 -32.97
C SER A 408 -24.53 -12.94 -33.49
N PHE A 409 -23.48 -12.62 -32.74
CA PHE A 409 -22.08 -12.99 -33.02
C PHE A 409 -21.67 -12.70 -34.48
N GLY A 410 -21.17 -13.71 -35.20
CA GLY A 410 -20.69 -13.57 -36.57
C GLY A 410 -21.78 -13.21 -37.58
N ALA A 411 -22.98 -13.78 -37.45
CA ALA A 411 -24.11 -13.45 -38.32
C ALA A 411 -24.67 -12.04 -38.03
N GLY A 412 -24.58 -11.60 -36.77
CA GLY A 412 -24.99 -10.28 -36.32
C GLY A 412 -24.00 -9.14 -36.61
N GLY A 413 -22.91 -9.38 -37.34
CA GLY A 413 -21.96 -8.33 -37.69
C GLY A 413 -21.03 -7.89 -36.54
N TRP A 414 -20.92 -8.68 -35.47
CA TRP A 414 -20.04 -8.37 -34.33
C TRP A 414 -18.58 -8.76 -34.56
N ALA A 415 -18.27 -9.48 -35.65
CA ALA A 415 -16.90 -9.86 -35.98
C ALA A 415 -16.00 -8.64 -36.21
N ASN A 416 -14.76 -8.73 -35.75
CA ASN A 416 -13.73 -7.70 -35.73
C ASN A 416 -14.11 -6.41 -34.97
N THR A 417 -14.98 -6.50 -33.96
CA THR A 417 -15.31 -5.37 -33.07
C THR A 417 -14.46 -5.35 -31.80
N GLU A 418 -14.42 -4.21 -31.11
CA GLU A 418 -13.88 -4.16 -29.74
C GLU A 418 -14.67 -5.04 -28.78
N LEU A 419 -15.97 -5.26 -29.03
CA LEU A 419 -16.79 -6.18 -28.26
C LEU A 419 -16.28 -7.63 -28.38
N GLU A 420 -15.97 -8.10 -29.60
CA GLU A 420 -15.41 -9.44 -29.81
C GLU A 420 -14.09 -9.61 -29.06
N LYS A 421 -13.21 -8.60 -29.09
CA LYS A 421 -11.93 -8.63 -28.37
C LYS A 421 -12.11 -8.72 -26.84
N ALA A 422 -13.19 -8.15 -26.32
CA ALA A 422 -13.51 -8.18 -24.89
C ALA A 422 -14.19 -9.49 -24.46
N MET A 423 -14.75 -10.26 -25.41
CA MET A 423 -15.50 -11.48 -25.14
C MET A 423 -14.61 -12.74 -25.14
N PRO A 424 -14.95 -13.78 -24.36
CA PRO A 424 -14.14 -15.00 -24.25
C PRO A 424 -14.27 -15.95 -25.46
N VAL A 425 -15.06 -15.59 -26.48
CA VAL A 425 -15.32 -16.41 -27.66
C VAL A 425 -15.11 -15.60 -28.93
N ASP A 426 -14.58 -16.27 -29.95
CA ASP A 426 -14.34 -15.73 -31.30
C ASP A 426 -15.65 -15.79 -32.09
N PHE A 427 -16.04 -14.69 -32.74
CA PHE A 427 -17.30 -14.56 -33.47
C PHE A 427 -17.17 -14.99 -34.94
N GLN A 428 -15.97 -15.38 -35.40
CA GLN A 428 -15.76 -15.82 -36.76
C GLN A 428 -16.34 -17.21 -37.03
N ILE A 429 -17.09 -17.33 -38.13
CA ILE A 429 -17.64 -18.62 -38.59
C ILE A 429 -16.49 -19.48 -39.16
N LYS A 430 -15.93 -20.37 -38.32
CA LYS A 430 -14.91 -21.34 -38.73
C LYS A 430 -15.56 -22.52 -39.44
N ASN A 431 -15.88 -22.36 -40.72
CA ASN A 431 -16.44 -23.44 -41.53
C ASN A 431 -15.35 -24.51 -41.78
N THR A 432 -15.46 -25.67 -41.13
CA THR A 432 -14.64 -26.85 -41.45
C THR A 432 -15.22 -27.52 -42.70
N LYS A 433 -15.03 -26.90 -43.87
CA LYS A 433 -15.25 -27.52 -45.17
C LYS A 433 -13.89 -27.84 -45.77
N ILE A 434 -13.72 -29.07 -46.24
CA ILE A 434 -12.58 -29.58 -47.02
C ILE A 434 -12.04 -28.46 -47.91
N GLN A 435 -10.83 -27.95 -47.61
CA GLN A 435 -10.20 -26.91 -48.42
C GLN A 435 -9.92 -27.48 -49.81
N ALA A 436 -10.81 -27.19 -50.76
CA ALA A 436 -10.51 -27.32 -52.17
C ALA A 436 -9.33 -26.39 -52.45
N VAL A 437 -8.12 -26.95 -52.50
CA VAL A 437 -6.91 -26.18 -52.79
C VAL A 437 -7.08 -25.55 -54.17
N GLY A 438 -7.05 -24.21 -54.21
CA GLY A 438 -7.16 -23.44 -55.44
C GLY A 438 -5.78 -23.22 -56.07
N ALA A 439 -5.74 -23.12 -57.41
CA ALA A 439 -4.61 -22.62 -58.15
C ALA A 439 -5.03 -21.38 -58.95
N LEU A 440 -4.41 -20.25 -58.67
CA LEU A 440 -4.63 -18.98 -59.37
C LEU A 440 -3.41 -18.62 -60.22
N VAL A 441 -3.62 -18.29 -61.49
CA VAL A 441 -2.60 -17.66 -62.34
C VAL A 441 -3.07 -16.26 -62.74
N LEU A 442 -2.27 -15.26 -62.43
CA LEU A 442 -2.48 -13.87 -62.84
C LEU A 442 -1.62 -13.59 -64.08
N LEU A 443 -2.25 -13.21 -65.19
CA LEU A 443 -1.55 -12.80 -66.41
C LEU A 443 -1.66 -11.28 -66.51
N MET A 444 -0.51 -10.59 -66.47
CA MET A 444 -0.43 -9.13 -66.46
C MET A 444 0.10 -8.61 -67.79
N HIS A 445 -0.78 -7.97 -68.55
CA HIS A 445 -0.48 -7.22 -69.78
C HIS A 445 -0.43 -5.73 -69.47
N ALA A 446 0.53 -4.98 -69.99
CA ALA A 446 0.55 -3.52 -69.82
C ALA A 446 -0.77 -2.90 -70.32
N SER A 447 -1.33 -1.93 -69.60
CA SER A 447 -2.55 -1.25 -70.04
C SER A 447 -2.32 0.23 -70.29
N GLU A 448 -2.88 0.71 -71.41
CA GLU A 448 -2.84 2.10 -71.85
C GLU A 448 -3.89 2.99 -71.15
N MET A 449 -4.75 2.42 -70.30
CA MET A 449 -5.72 3.17 -69.52
C MET A 449 -5.03 4.06 -68.46
N ALA A 450 -5.69 5.15 -68.08
CA ALA A 450 -5.19 6.03 -67.02
C ALA A 450 -4.94 5.25 -65.71
N GLN A 451 -3.69 5.24 -65.25
CA GLN A 451 -3.25 4.44 -64.11
C GLN A 451 -3.52 2.93 -64.26
N GLY A 452 -3.63 2.40 -65.48
CA GLY A 452 -3.94 0.99 -65.76
C GLY A 452 -3.02 0.03 -65.00
N ASN A 453 -1.71 0.21 -65.10
CA ASN A 453 -0.73 -0.61 -64.39
C ASN A 453 -0.86 -0.55 -62.85
N TYR A 454 -1.32 0.57 -62.29
CA TYR A 454 -1.58 0.70 -60.85
C TYR A 454 -2.79 -0.15 -60.45
N TRP A 455 -3.90 -0.03 -61.18
CA TRP A 455 -5.10 -0.81 -60.93
C TRP A 455 -4.87 -2.31 -61.11
N GLN A 456 -4.11 -2.70 -62.13
CA GLN A 456 -3.70 -4.09 -62.34
C GLN A 456 -2.96 -4.68 -61.14
N LYS A 457 -1.96 -3.95 -60.62
CA LYS A 457 -1.25 -4.37 -59.40
C LYS A 457 -2.17 -4.45 -58.21
N ARG A 458 -3.11 -3.51 -58.04
CA ARG A 458 -4.05 -3.53 -56.92
C ARG A 458 -5.00 -4.73 -56.99
N VAL A 459 -5.52 -5.04 -58.17
CA VAL A 459 -6.36 -6.22 -58.40
C VAL A 459 -5.59 -7.51 -58.12
N ALA A 460 -4.37 -7.63 -58.62
CA ALA A 460 -3.49 -8.76 -58.32
C ALA A 460 -3.17 -8.88 -56.81
N TYR A 461 -2.96 -7.74 -56.14
CA TYR A 461 -2.65 -7.68 -54.72
C TYR A 461 -3.81 -8.19 -53.85
N GLU A 462 -5.02 -7.69 -54.11
CA GLU A 462 -6.21 -8.15 -53.38
C GLU A 462 -6.56 -9.62 -53.74
N SER A 463 -6.31 -10.05 -54.98
CA SER A 463 -6.51 -11.45 -55.38
C SER A 463 -5.61 -12.42 -54.61
N ILE A 464 -4.33 -12.10 -54.42
CA ILE A 464 -3.38 -12.93 -53.65
C ILE A 464 -3.70 -12.87 -52.13
N LYS A 465 -4.23 -11.75 -51.63
CA LYS A 465 -4.62 -11.60 -50.22
C LYS A 465 -5.71 -12.55 -49.78
N VAL A 466 -6.68 -12.84 -50.65
CA VAL A 466 -7.79 -13.75 -50.33
C VAL A 466 -7.36 -15.22 -50.34
N LEU A 467 -6.29 -15.56 -51.06
CA LEU A 467 -5.77 -16.93 -51.10
C LEU A 467 -5.29 -17.42 -49.73
N GLY A 468 -5.66 -18.66 -49.42
CA GLY A 468 -5.25 -19.38 -48.23
C GLY A 468 -3.82 -19.91 -48.33
N PRO A 469 -3.25 -20.37 -47.20
CA PRO A 469 -1.86 -20.82 -47.16
C PRO A 469 -1.57 -22.08 -48.00
N MET A 470 -2.61 -22.88 -48.28
CA MET A 470 -2.49 -24.12 -49.04
C MET A 470 -2.62 -23.93 -50.55
N ASP A 471 -3.13 -22.78 -50.99
CA ASP A 471 -3.37 -22.45 -52.40
C ASP A 471 -2.08 -22.20 -53.18
N TYR A 472 -2.16 -22.36 -54.50
CA TYR A 472 -1.09 -22.05 -55.42
C TYR A 472 -1.34 -20.71 -56.12
N ALA A 473 -0.31 -19.89 -56.20
CA ALA A 473 -0.33 -18.65 -56.97
C ALA A 473 0.79 -18.65 -58.02
N GLY A 474 0.45 -18.21 -59.22
CA GLY A 474 1.33 -17.96 -60.33
C GLY A 474 1.10 -16.56 -60.88
N LEU A 475 2.14 -15.90 -61.38
CA LEU A 475 2.01 -14.62 -62.07
C LEU A 475 2.89 -14.61 -63.31
N ILE A 476 2.29 -14.37 -64.47
CA ILE A 476 2.97 -14.26 -65.76
C ILE A 476 2.95 -12.80 -66.19
N HIS A 477 4.09 -12.33 -66.67
CA HIS A 477 4.22 -11.02 -67.31
C HIS A 477 5.16 -11.14 -68.53
N TRP A 478 5.11 -10.15 -69.41
CA TRP A 478 6.10 -10.02 -70.48
C TRP A 478 7.42 -9.52 -69.91
N GLY A 479 8.48 -10.31 -70.07
CA GLY A 479 9.86 -9.98 -69.72
C GLY A 479 10.64 -9.45 -70.94
N PRO A 480 11.99 -9.52 -70.93
CA PRO A 480 12.83 -9.15 -72.07
C PRO A 480 12.64 -10.08 -73.29
N GLY A 481 11.56 -9.89 -74.03
CA GLY A 481 11.28 -10.58 -75.30
C GLY A 481 10.59 -11.96 -75.19
N ALA A 482 10.11 -12.34 -74.00
CA ALA A 482 9.34 -13.58 -73.78
C ALA A 482 8.42 -13.48 -72.55
N ASP A 483 7.42 -14.37 -72.49
CA ASP A 483 6.57 -14.56 -71.30
C ASP A 483 7.32 -15.26 -70.18
N GLU A 484 7.26 -14.71 -68.97
CA GLU A 484 8.02 -15.20 -67.82
C GLU A 484 7.18 -15.24 -66.54
N TRP A 485 7.52 -16.17 -65.65
CA TRP A 485 6.91 -16.28 -64.32
C TRP A 485 7.61 -15.37 -63.31
N LEU A 486 6.88 -14.43 -62.70
CA LEU A 486 7.45 -13.47 -61.74
C LEU A 486 8.04 -14.13 -60.49
N TRP A 487 7.47 -15.27 -60.07
CA TRP A 487 7.94 -15.97 -58.88
C TRP A 487 9.27 -16.73 -59.11
N GLY A 488 9.61 -17.02 -60.36
CA GLY A 488 10.76 -17.84 -60.77
C GLY A 488 10.54 -19.35 -60.58
N GLY A 489 11.07 -20.17 -61.49
CA GLY A 489 11.12 -21.64 -61.41
C GLY A 489 10.51 -22.40 -62.59
N ASN A 490 10.87 -23.68 -62.76
CA ASN A 490 10.46 -24.53 -63.90
C ASN A 490 8.94 -24.84 -63.97
N VAL A 491 8.16 -24.56 -62.91
CA VAL A 491 6.72 -24.91 -62.80
C VAL A 491 5.81 -23.69 -62.66
N GLY A 492 6.35 -22.51 -62.33
CA GLY A 492 5.61 -21.24 -62.34
C GLY A 492 4.63 -20.98 -61.20
N LEU A 493 3.89 -22.00 -60.74
CA LEU A 493 2.98 -21.92 -59.59
C LEU A 493 3.67 -22.39 -58.31
N ILE A 494 3.58 -21.57 -57.26
CA ILE A 494 4.14 -21.87 -55.94
C ILE A 494 3.07 -21.73 -54.85
N ARG A 495 3.24 -22.45 -53.73
CA ARG A 495 2.31 -22.37 -52.59
C ARG A 495 2.42 -20.99 -51.93
N VAL A 496 1.26 -20.39 -51.64
CA VAL A 496 1.15 -19.07 -51.04
C VAL A 496 1.75 -19.04 -49.64
N GLY A 497 1.31 -19.96 -48.75
CA GLY A 497 1.87 -20.24 -47.42
C GLY A 497 2.71 -19.13 -46.78
N THR A 498 3.96 -19.45 -46.43
CA THR A 498 4.94 -18.52 -45.84
C THR A 498 5.51 -17.52 -46.86
N GLN A 499 5.25 -17.71 -48.15
CA GLN A 499 5.79 -16.89 -49.24
C GLN A 499 4.90 -15.70 -49.59
N LYS A 500 3.69 -15.60 -49.01
CA LYS A 500 2.68 -14.58 -49.32
C LYS A 500 3.24 -13.16 -49.29
N ASN A 501 3.97 -12.81 -48.23
CA ASN A 501 4.56 -11.46 -48.10
C ASN A 501 5.65 -11.20 -49.16
N THR A 502 6.42 -12.22 -49.53
CA THR A 502 7.44 -12.14 -50.58
C THR A 502 6.79 -11.98 -51.97
N MET A 503 5.70 -12.70 -52.25
CA MET A 503 4.92 -12.56 -53.49
C MET A 503 4.38 -11.14 -53.63
N LEU A 504 3.71 -10.62 -52.59
CA LEU A 504 3.16 -9.26 -52.59
C LEU A 504 4.27 -8.20 -52.75
N SER A 505 5.42 -8.41 -52.13
CA SER A 505 6.58 -7.53 -52.27
C SER A 505 7.15 -7.52 -53.69
N ARG A 506 7.23 -8.68 -54.35
CA ARG A 506 7.67 -8.79 -55.75
C ARG A 506 6.65 -8.22 -56.72
N LEU A 507 5.35 -8.47 -56.50
CA LEU A 507 4.26 -7.89 -57.27
C LEU A 507 4.30 -6.35 -57.26
N ASN A 508 4.54 -5.74 -56.09
CA ASN A 508 4.60 -4.28 -56.00
C ASN A 508 5.80 -3.70 -56.80
N ARG A 509 6.90 -4.45 -56.89
CA ARG A 509 8.15 -4.05 -57.57
C ARG A 509 8.17 -4.32 -59.08
N MET A 510 7.34 -5.21 -59.62
CA MET A 510 7.35 -5.51 -61.05
C MET A 510 6.76 -4.37 -61.88
N THR A 511 7.01 -4.34 -63.18
CA THR A 511 6.31 -3.47 -64.14
C THR A 511 5.69 -4.37 -65.20
N PRO A 512 4.36 -4.34 -65.44
CA PRO A 512 3.74 -5.13 -66.50
C PRO A 512 4.34 -4.75 -67.85
N GLY A 513 4.75 -5.75 -68.63
CA GLY A 513 5.21 -5.55 -70.00
C GLY A 513 4.06 -5.69 -70.99
N ASP A 514 4.23 -5.10 -72.16
CA ASP A 514 3.26 -5.14 -73.26
C ASP A 514 3.42 -6.46 -74.04
N MET A 515 2.41 -7.33 -73.96
CA MET A 515 2.43 -8.64 -74.60
C MET A 515 1.96 -8.55 -76.06
N PRO A 516 2.69 -9.13 -77.03
CA PRO A 516 2.24 -9.18 -78.43
C PRO A 516 1.10 -10.19 -78.65
N GLN A 517 0.95 -11.19 -77.77
CA GLN A 517 -0.13 -12.17 -77.85
C GLN A 517 -0.28 -12.90 -76.52
N PHE A 518 -1.51 -13.35 -76.20
CA PHE A 518 -1.77 -14.10 -74.97
C PHE A 518 -1.58 -15.62 -75.10
N ASP A 519 -1.56 -16.19 -76.31
CA ASP A 519 -1.49 -17.65 -76.51
C ASP A 519 -0.28 -18.29 -75.82
N PRO A 520 0.96 -17.76 -75.90
CA PRO A 520 2.10 -18.39 -75.26
C PRO A 520 2.01 -18.35 -73.72
N ALA A 521 1.63 -17.20 -73.13
CA ALA A 521 1.37 -17.06 -71.71
C ALA A 521 0.25 -17.99 -71.20
N MET A 522 -0.84 -18.12 -71.96
CA MET A 522 -1.95 -19.02 -71.61
C MET A 522 -1.51 -20.48 -71.65
N ARG A 523 -0.70 -20.90 -72.63
CA ARG A 523 -0.11 -22.25 -72.68
C ARG A 523 0.82 -22.51 -71.50
N MET A 524 1.62 -21.51 -71.10
CA MET A 524 2.47 -21.61 -69.91
C MET A 524 1.64 -21.81 -68.65
N ALA A 525 0.57 -21.04 -68.47
CA ALA A 525 -0.33 -21.18 -67.35
C ALA A 525 -1.05 -22.54 -67.34
N LEU A 526 -1.51 -23.02 -68.50
CA LEU A 526 -2.12 -24.35 -68.66
C LEU A 526 -1.14 -25.47 -68.27
N ALA A 527 0.12 -25.38 -68.70
CA ALA A 527 1.16 -26.32 -68.31
C ALA A 527 1.45 -26.29 -66.80
N GLY A 528 1.47 -25.10 -66.20
CA GLY A 528 1.61 -24.92 -64.75
C GLY A 528 0.45 -25.55 -63.97
N PHE A 529 -0.78 -25.32 -64.42
CA PHE A 529 -1.99 -25.94 -63.90
C PHE A 529 -1.97 -27.46 -63.98
N GLY A 530 -1.43 -28.05 -65.04
CA GLY A 530 -1.30 -29.50 -65.20
C GLY A 530 -0.35 -30.17 -64.18
N ARG A 531 0.55 -29.39 -63.56
CA ARG A 531 1.59 -29.89 -62.65
C ARG A 531 1.23 -29.76 -61.17
N VAL A 532 0.15 -29.06 -60.83
CA VAL A 532 -0.33 -28.88 -59.46
C VAL A 532 -1.63 -29.64 -59.21
N ASN A 533 -1.71 -30.26 -58.03
CA ASN A 533 -2.93 -30.91 -57.57
C ASN A 533 -3.84 -29.88 -56.87
N ALA A 534 -4.66 -29.19 -57.66
CA ALA A 534 -5.62 -28.18 -57.22
C ALA A 534 -7.03 -28.54 -57.71
N SER A 535 -8.01 -28.43 -56.82
CA SER A 535 -9.42 -28.76 -57.08
C SER A 535 -10.10 -27.71 -57.98
N VAL A 536 -9.66 -26.46 -57.89
CA VAL A 536 -10.12 -25.35 -58.73
C VAL A 536 -8.90 -24.67 -59.35
N LYS A 537 -8.94 -24.43 -60.66
CA LYS A 537 -7.85 -23.81 -61.42
C LYS A 537 -8.42 -22.60 -62.15
N GLN A 538 -7.94 -21.41 -61.80
CA GLN A 538 -8.48 -20.15 -62.30
C GLN A 538 -7.36 -19.29 -62.86
N MET A 539 -7.55 -18.78 -64.07
CA MET A 539 -6.68 -17.77 -64.66
C MET A 539 -7.42 -16.43 -64.68
N ILE A 540 -6.77 -15.37 -64.22
CA ILE A 540 -7.25 -14.00 -64.35
C ILE A 540 -6.30 -13.27 -65.29
N ILE A 541 -6.82 -12.84 -66.41
CA ILE A 541 -6.11 -12.02 -67.41
C ILE A 541 -6.49 -10.57 -67.12
N ILE A 542 -5.50 -9.73 -66.84
CA ILE A 542 -5.70 -8.30 -66.64
C ILE A 542 -5.02 -7.56 -67.80
N SER A 543 -5.83 -7.03 -68.70
CA SER A 543 -5.45 -6.40 -69.97
C SER A 543 -6.53 -5.37 -70.34
N ASP A 544 -6.18 -4.40 -71.18
CA ASP A 544 -7.11 -3.51 -71.90
C ASP A 544 -7.70 -4.13 -73.17
N GLY A 545 -7.27 -5.36 -73.53
CA GLY A 545 -7.84 -6.13 -74.63
C GLY A 545 -7.13 -5.98 -75.97
N ASP A 546 -5.98 -5.31 -76.01
CA ASP A 546 -5.20 -5.08 -77.23
C ASP A 546 -3.77 -5.64 -77.10
N PRO A 547 -3.57 -6.95 -77.35
CA PRO A 547 -2.22 -7.49 -77.50
C PRO A 547 -1.61 -7.00 -78.82
N SER A 548 -0.34 -6.57 -78.78
CA SER A 548 0.35 -5.80 -79.85
C SER A 548 0.67 -6.55 -81.15
#